data_AF-A0A164CLZ0-F1
#
_entry.id   AF-A0A164CLZ0-F1
#
_cell.length_a   1.000
_cell.length_b   1.000
_cell.length_c   1.000
_cell.angle_alpha   90.00
_cell.angle_beta   90.00
_cell.angle_gamma   90.00
#
_symmetry.space_group_name_H-M   'P 1'
#
loop_
_entity.id
_entity.type
_entity.pdbx_description
1 polymer ?
#
loop_
_entity_poly.entity_id
_entity_poly.type
_entity_poly.pdbx_seq_one_letter_code
_entity_poly.pdbx_strand_id
1 'polypeptide(L)'
;MKIFDAFDRLGCNKDKNKNTDLRGHNLLVLAPHADDEIFCIPHGKYFESKGYCITVLFLSGSDHRCLEAKNSCKILQWAYINAKDLGQQYIDGLFHQNLPNLIKLLKNILDQYSVVLCPALEGGHQDHDSTFVACMIALSNQPHCEPLFYKTYTATGRWKFFEVFSKHNHYSAVKFIPYIALSRPFWRTRIILAFHVYRSQWTSWIALLPAMIFSYISGSKDVLYSLGSLDYCTTLAGTLETKSSALYELHRKCAKHDWLSHVRSIILQSIDEASHCNLYKL
;
A
#
# COMPACT_ATOMS: atom_id res chain seq x y z
N MET A 1 5.29 22.74 4.81
CA MET A 1 3.88 22.86 4.35
C MET A 1 3.05 21.98 5.27
N LYS A 2 2.02 22.51 5.93
CA LYS A 2 1.22 21.68 6.85
C LYS A 2 0.36 20.76 5.98
N ILE A 3 0.28 19.47 6.29
CA ILE A 3 -0.52 18.46 5.57
C ILE A 3 -1.97 18.96 5.32
N PHE A 4 -2.50 19.75 6.25
CA PHE A 4 -3.78 20.45 6.16
C PHE A 4 -3.95 21.32 4.89
N ASP A 5 -2.89 21.98 4.40
CA ASP A 5 -2.95 22.85 3.21
C ASP A 5 -3.22 22.06 1.92
N ALA A 6 -2.87 20.76 1.89
CA ALA A 6 -3.16 19.89 0.76
C ALA A 6 -4.63 19.47 0.73
N PHE A 7 -5.22 19.19 1.89
CA PHE A 7 -6.63 18.81 2.03
C PHE A 7 -7.61 19.94 1.70
N ASP A 8 -7.31 21.17 2.13
CA ASP A 8 -8.17 22.33 1.86
C ASP A 8 -8.26 22.65 0.36
N ARG A 9 -7.21 22.34 -0.42
CA ARG A 9 -7.18 22.57 -1.87
C ARG A 9 -8.03 21.58 -2.68
N LEU A 10 -8.41 20.44 -2.10
CA LEU A 10 -9.09 19.35 -2.82
C LEU A 10 -10.62 19.42 -2.75
N GLY A 11 -11.18 20.40 -2.01
CA GLY A 11 -12.61 20.63 -2.02
C GLY A 11 -13.45 19.47 -1.44
N CYS A 12 -12.86 18.61 -0.61
CA CYS A 12 -13.54 17.52 0.11
C CYS A 12 -14.58 18.01 1.14
N ASN A 13 -14.82 19.32 1.22
CA ASN A 13 -15.72 19.96 2.18
C ASN A 13 -16.81 20.79 1.47
N LYS A 14 -17.46 20.21 0.44
CA LYS A 14 -18.54 20.89 -0.31
C LYS A 14 -19.90 20.86 0.39
N ASP A 15 -20.12 20.02 1.40
CA ASP A 15 -21.36 19.97 2.17
C ASP A 15 -21.12 20.39 3.63
N LYS A 16 -21.10 21.70 3.88
CA LYS A 16 -20.97 22.28 5.24
C LYS A 16 -22.20 22.11 6.14
N ASN A 17 -23.29 21.49 5.66
CA ASN A 17 -24.61 21.55 6.30
C ASN A 17 -25.16 20.22 6.84
N LYS A 18 -24.36 19.15 6.95
CA LYS A 18 -24.78 17.93 7.65
C LYS A 18 -23.87 17.63 8.82
N ASN A 19 -24.43 17.77 10.02
CA ASN A 19 -23.81 17.53 11.32
C ASN A 19 -23.73 16.01 11.63
N THR A 20 -23.33 15.20 10.66
CA THR A 20 -22.92 13.82 10.86
C THR A 20 -21.43 13.82 11.17
N ASP A 21 -20.96 12.98 12.09
CA ASP A 21 -19.54 12.81 12.45
C ASP A 21 -18.71 12.49 11.19
N LEU A 22 -18.28 13.53 10.48
CA LEU A 22 -17.46 13.53 9.27
C LEU A 22 -15.98 13.37 9.66
N ARG A 23 -15.66 12.47 10.59
CA ARG A 23 -14.34 11.84 10.61
C ARG A 23 -14.25 11.04 9.32
N GLY A 24 -13.76 11.75 8.30
CA GLY A 24 -14.30 11.72 6.94
C GLY A 24 -14.22 10.36 6.27
N HIS A 25 -15.07 10.16 5.27
CA HIS A 25 -14.85 9.18 4.21
C HIS A 25 -13.55 9.54 3.48
N ASN A 26 -12.41 9.27 4.12
CA ASN A 26 -11.07 9.57 3.65
C ASN A 26 -10.33 8.24 3.61
N LEU A 27 -9.77 7.96 2.45
CA LEU A 27 -8.95 6.80 2.18
C LEU A 27 -7.52 7.24 1.90
N LEU A 28 -6.56 6.66 2.62
CA LEU A 28 -5.14 6.77 2.28
C LEU A 28 -4.71 5.55 1.48
N VAL A 29 -4.08 5.75 0.33
CA VAL A 29 -3.34 4.72 -0.40
C VAL A 29 -1.86 4.92 -0.13
N LEU A 30 -1.21 3.91 0.45
CA LEU A 30 0.23 3.89 0.63
C LEU A 30 0.88 3.28 -0.62
N ALA A 31 1.59 4.09 -1.39
CA ALA A 31 2.31 3.66 -2.59
C ALA A 31 3.83 3.72 -2.33
N PRO A 32 4.51 2.58 -2.07
CA PRO A 32 5.96 2.55 -1.91
C PRO A 32 6.72 3.23 -3.06
N HIS A 33 6.29 2.96 -4.30
CA HIS A 33 6.85 3.53 -5.51
C HIS A 33 5.78 4.26 -6.34
N ALA A 34 6.26 5.09 -7.26
CA ALA A 34 5.44 5.69 -8.29
C ALA A 34 5.06 4.64 -9.33
N ASP A 35 3.76 4.38 -9.48
CA ASP A 35 3.07 3.36 -10.30
C ASP A 35 2.31 2.28 -9.50
N ASP A 36 2.60 2.13 -8.20
CA ASP A 36 1.90 1.17 -7.33
C ASP A 36 0.41 1.46 -7.18
N GLU A 37 0.00 2.73 -7.29
CA GLU A 37 -1.40 3.12 -7.17
C GLU A 37 -2.26 2.55 -8.31
N ILE A 38 -1.64 2.15 -9.42
CA ILE A 38 -2.32 1.47 -10.52
C ILE A 38 -3.01 0.19 -10.02
N PHE A 39 -2.35 -0.56 -9.13
CA PHE A 39 -2.91 -1.77 -8.54
C PHE A 39 -4.14 -1.48 -7.67
N CYS A 40 -4.22 -0.29 -7.07
CA CYS A 40 -5.31 0.14 -6.21
C CYS A 40 -6.55 0.68 -6.93
N ILE A 41 -6.47 1.00 -8.23
CA ILE A 41 -7.56 1.66 -8.97
C ILE A 41 -8.95 1.04 -8.77
N PRO A 42 -9.17 -0.29 -8.84
CA PRO A 42 -10.52 -0.83 -8.70
C PRO A 42 -11.06 -0.59 -7.30
N HIS A 43 -10.21 -0.71 -6.28
CA HIS A 43 -10.55 -0.45 -4.89
C HIS A 43 -10.80 1.04 -4.66
N GLY A 44 -9.95 1.92 -5.19
CA GLY A 44 -10.16 3.36 -5.10
C GLY A 44 -11.47 3.79 -5.76
N LYS A 45 -11.78 3.29 -6.97
CA LYS A 45 -13.06 3.57 -7.64
C LYS A 45 -14.26 3.04 -6.84
N TYR A 46 -14.13 1.91 -6.15
CA TYR A 46 -15.15 1.44 -5.21
C TYR A 46 -15.35 2.46 -4.07
N PHE A 47 -14.28 2.89 -3.40
CA PHE A 47 -14.36 3.84 -2.30
C PHE A 47 -14.89 5.20 -2.74
N GLU A 48 -14.50 5.72 -3.91
CA GLU A 48 -15.09 6.92 -4.50
C GLU A 48 -16.61 6.77 -4.69
N SER A 49 -17.08 5.60 -5.17
CA SER A 49 -18.52 5.35 -5.31
C SER A 49 -19.27 5.33 -3.98
N LYS A 50 -18.54 5.18 -2.86
CA LYS A 50 -19.04 5.29 -1.48
C LYS A 50 -18.84 6.68 -0.88
N GLY A 51 -18.40 7.66 -1.68
CA GLY A 51 -18.20 9.04 -1.25
C GLY A 51 -16.84 9.31 -0.60
N TYR A 52 -15.86 8.41 -0.75
CA TYR A 52 -14.54 8.64 -0.18
C TYR A 52 -13.69 9.62 -1.00
N CYS A 53 -13.04 10.53 -0.30
CA CYS A 53 -11.89 11.27 -0.80
C CYS A 53 -10.63 10.40 -0.69
N ILE A 54 -9.87 10.31 -1.79
CA ILE A 54 -8.69 9.45 -1.86
C ILE A 54 -7.43 10.30 -1.90
N THR A 55 -6.49 9.95 -1.02
CA THR A 55 -5.13 10.47 -1.03
C THR A 55 -4.15 9.35 -1.29
N VAL A 56 -3.18 9.58 -2.17
CA VAL A 56 -2.04 8.69 -2.35
C VAL A 56 -0.81 9.31 -1.73
N LEU A 57 -0.19 8.57 -0.80
CA LEU A 57 1.13 8.89 -0.28
C LEU A 57 2.18 8.05 -1.01
N PHE A 58 3.00 8.73 -1.81
CA PHE A 58 4.18 8.14 -2.42
C PHE A 58 5.37 8.24 -1.46
N LEU A 59 5.94 7.10 -1.11
CA LEU A 59 7.06 7.03 -0.16
C LEU A 59 8.41 7.32 -0.83
N SER A 60 8.58 6.92 -2.09
CA SER A 60 9.82 7.18 -2.83
C SER A 60 9.57 7.60 -4.27
N GLY A 61 10.60 8.19 -4.89
CA GLY A 61 10.58 8.59 -6.28
C GLY A 61 11.70 9.57 -6.61
N SER A 62 12.27 9.45 -7.81
CA SER A 62 13.04 10.54 -8.41
C SER A 62 12.10 11.69 -8.79
N ASP A 63 12.62 12.91 -8.98
CA ASP A 63 11.77 14.05 -9.33
C ASP A 63 10.94 13.80 -10.62
N HIS A 64 11.49 13.04 -11.58
CA HIS A 64 10.75 12.56 -12.75
C HIS A 64 9.59 11.64 -12.38
N ARG A 65 9.83 10.61 -11.56
CA ARG A 65 8.79 9.67 -11.13
C ARG A 65 7.71 10.37 -10.27
N CYS A 66 8.10 11.34 -9.46
CA CYS A 66 7.17 12.17 -8.70
C CYS A 66 6.24 12.98 -9.63
N LEU A 67 6.75 13.47 -10.76
CA LEU A 67 5.93 14.15 -11.77
C LEU A 67 4.95 13.19 -12.46
N GLU A 68 5.40 11.97 -12.81
CA GLU A 68 4.54 10.92 -13.35
C GLU A 68 3.41 10.57 -12.36
N ALA A 69 3.76 10.35 -11.09
CA ALA A 69 2.79 10.07 -10.02
C ALA A 69 1.78 11.21 -9.81
N LYS A 70 2.24 12.46 -9.82
CA LYS A 70 1.35 13.63 -9.74
C LYS A 70 0.38 13.70 -10.93
N ASN A 71 0.84 13.35 -12.14
CA ASN A 71 -0.02 13.28 -13.32
C ASN A 71 -1.03 12.11 -13.23
N SER A 72 -0.61 10.97 -12.67
CA SER A 72 -1.49 9.83 -12.40
C SER A 72 -2.63 10.23 -11.45
N CYS A 73 -2.29 10.81 -10.29
CA CYS A 73 -3.27 11.34 -9.34
C CYS A 73 -4.22 12.36 -9.97
N LYS A 74 -3.71 13.26 -10.82
CA LYS A 74 -4.55 14.23 -11.54
C LYS A 74 -5.58 13.55 -12.46
N ILE A 75 -5.18 12.51 -13.19
CA ILE A 75 -6.08 11.73 -14.06
C ILE A 75 -7.11 10.96 -13.22
N LEU A 76 -6.68 10.40 -12.10
CA LEU A 76 -7.54 9.64 -11.19
C LEU A 76 -8.47 10.54 -10.37
N GLN A 77 -8.18 11.84 -10.29
CA GLN A 77 -8.79 12.82 -9.38
C GLN A 77 -8.53 12.51 -7.90
N TRP A 78 -7.34 11.97 -7.61
CA TRP A 78 -6.88 11.67 -6.26
C TRP A 78 -5.92 12.76 -5.77
N ALA A 79 -5.86 12.93 -4.45
CA ALA A 79 -4.85 13.77 -3.84
C ALA A 79 -3.47 13.13 -3.96
N TYR A 80 -2.47 13.95 -4.21
CA TYR A 80 -1.07 13.55 -4.28
C TYR A 80 -0.31 14.08 -3.06
N ILE A 81 0.38 13.20 -2.36
CA ILE A 81 1.37 13.55 -1.33
C ILE A 81 2.64 12.77 -1.60
N ASN A 82 3.80 13.43 -1.50
CA ASN A 82 5.09 12.75 -1.47
C ASN A 82 5.68 12.85 -0.06
N ALA A 83 6.30 11.77 0.41
CA ALA A 83 7.04 11.78 1.68
C ALA A 83 8.13 12.88 1.72
N LYS A 84 8.77 13.19 0.57
CA LYS A 84 9.76 14.27 0.45
C LYS A 84 9.19 15.64 0.79
N ASP A 85 7.93 15.88 0.43
CA ASP A 85 7.22 17.13 0.76
C ASP A 85 6.93 17.25 2.26
N LEU A 86 6.99 16.12 2.99
CA LEU A 86 6.88 16.02 4.44
C LEU A 86 8.25 15.97 5.13
N GLY A 87 9.34 16.22 4.39
CA GLY A 87 10.72 16.19 4.90
C GLY A 87 11.27 14.78 5.14
N GLN A 88 10.65 13.74 4.57
CA GLN A 88 11.12 12.36 4.65
C GLN A 88 11.61 11.90 3.29
N GLN A 89 12.81 11.34 3.20
CA GLN A 89 13.34 10.81 1.95
C GLN A 89 13.70 9.34 2.13
N TYR A 90 12.95 8.47 1.46
CA TYR A 90 13.22 7.04 1.44
C TYR A 90 13.95 6.65 0.15
N ILE A 91 15.01 5.87 0.29
CA ILE A 91 15.78 5.37 -0.83
C ILE A 91 15.10 4.10 -1.34
N ASP A 92 14.83 4.05 -2.65
CA ASP A 92 14.26 2.89 -3.33
C ASP A 92 15.11 1.64 -3.05
N GLY A 93 14.47 0.59 -2.52
CA GLY A 93 15.08 -0.65 -2.05
C GLY A 93 15.58 -0.62 -0.60
N LEU A 94 15.60 0.51 0.11
CA LEU A 94 16.22 0.58 1.44
C LEU A 94 15.25 1.06 2.53
N PHE A 95 13.94 0.82 2.36
CA PHE A 95 12.94 1.32 3.32
C PHE A 95 13.16 0.77 4.73
N HIS A 96 13.56 -0.51 4.84
CA HIS A 96 13.87 -1.17 6.10
C HIS A 96 14.93 -0.45 6.94
N GLN A 97 15.89 0.24 6.30
CA GLN A 97 16.94 1.00 7.01
C GLN A 97 16.39 2.25 7.71
N ASN A 98 15.24 2.76 7.24
CA ASN A 98 14.56 3.93 7.79
C ASN A 98 13.17 3.58 8.34
N LEU A 99 12.94 2.32 8.69
CA LEU A 99 11.64 1.83 9.15
C LEU A 99 11.10 2.59 10.37
N PRO A 100 11.90 2.97 11.40
CA PRO A 100 11.41 3.78 12.51
C PRO A 100 10.86 5.14 12.09
N ASN A 101 11.52 5.79 11.12
CA ASN A 101 11.05 7.07 10.55
C ASN A 101 9.76 6.89 9.75
N LEU A 102 9.64 5.78 9.00
CA LEU A 102 8.41 5.43 8.29
C LEU A 102 7.24 5.18 9.25
N ILE A 103 7.46 4.41 10.33
CA ILE A 103 6.45 4.19 11.39
C ILE A 103 6.02 5.53 11.99
N LYS A 104 6.98 6.39 12.34
CA LYS A 104 6.70 7.72 12.89
C LYS A 104 5.89 8.59 11.93
N LEU A 105 6.26 8.60 10.64
CA LEU A 105 5.52 9.31 9.60
C LEU A 105 4.08 8.80 9.53
N LEU A 106 3.88 7.49 9.46
CA LEU A 106 2.55 6.88 9.36
C LEU A 106 1.70 7.14 10.60
N LYS A 107 2.27 7.04 11.81
CA LYS A 107 1.58 7.40 13.08
C LYS A 107 1.04 8.84 13.06
N ASN A 108 1.75 9.77 12.42
CA ASN A 108 1.34 11.18 12.35
C ASN A 108 0.22 11.47 11.35
N ILE A 109 0.03 10.61 10.35
CA ILE A 109 -0.93 10.87 9.26
C ILE A 109 -2.17 9.98 9.30
N LEU A 110 -2.05 8.75 9.81
CA LEU A 110 -3.13 7.76 9.74
C LEU A 110 -4.37 8.15 10.53
N ASP A 111 -4.21 8.95 11.60
CA ASP A 111 -5.33 9.46 12.41
C ASP A 111 -6.37 10.26 11.59
N GLN A 112 -5.96 10.79 10.43
CA GLN A 112 -6.81 11.60 9.53
C GLN A 112 -7.67 10.77 8.56
N TYR A 113 -7.49 9.44 8.55
CA TYR A 113 -8.11 8.55 7.58
C TYR A 113 -8.92 7.46 8.25
N SER A 114 -10.09 7.18 7.69
CA SER A 114 -10.96 6.08 8.14
C SER A 114 -10.53 4.72 7.60
N VAL A 115 -9.83 4.72 6.44
CA VAL A 115 -9.35 3.51 5.78
C VAL A 115 -7.94 3.78 5.24
N VAL A 116 -7.08 2.77 5.33
CA VAL A 116 -5.79 2.76 4.64
C VAL A 116 -5.68 1.54 3.74
N LEU A 117 -5.41 1.77 2.45
CA LEU A 117 -4.98 0.76 1.50
C LEU A 117 -3.45 0.68 1.53
N CYS A 118 -2.93 -0.47 1.94
CA CYS A 118 -1.49 -0.74 2.07
C CYS A 118 -1.12 -1.92 1.17
N PRO A 119 0.10 -1.97 0.57
CA PRO A 119 0.55 -3.19 -0.10
C PRO A 119 0.52 -4.36 0.87
N ALA A 120 0.03 -5.51 0.42
CA ALA A 120 0.10 -6.75 1.19
C ALA A 120 1.56 -7.19 1.37
N LEU A 121 1.85 -7.96 2.41
CA LEU A 121 3.16 -8.60 2.57
C LEU A 121 3.37 -9.60 1.43
N GLU A 122 4.36 -9.32 0.58
CA GLU A 122 4.70 -10.09 -0.62
C GLU A 122 5.79 -11.13 -0.36
N GLY A 123 6.56 -10.96 0.72
CA GLY A 123 7.61 -11.90 1.13
C GLY A 123 8.82 -11.90 0.21
N GLY A 124 8.99 -10.83 -0.58
CA GLY A 124 10.07 -10.71 -1.57
C GLY A 124 10.35 -9.31 -2.10
N HIS A 125 9.54 -8.30 -1.77
CA HIS A 125 9.71 -6.92 -2.23
C HIS A 125 9.91 -5.98 -1.04
N GLN A 126 11.16 -5.67 -0.70
CA GLN A 126 11.50 -5.14 0.64
C GLN A 126 10.84 -3.83 0.99
N ASP A 127 10.61 -2.96 0.01
CA ASP A 127 9.91 -1.70 0.27
C ASP A 127 8.42 -1.90 0.53
N HIS A 128 7.78 -2.85 -0.17
CA HIS A 128 6.37 -3.17 0.05
C HIS A 128 6.21 -3.83 1.42
N ASP A 129 7.07 -4.81 1.70
CA ASP A 129 7.07 -5.53 2.96
C ASP A 129 7.40 -4.60 4.14
N SER A 130 8.36 -3.69 4.00
CA SER A 130 8.64 -2.65 5.00
C SER A 130 7.49 -1.67 5.17
N THR A 131 6.81 -1.29 4.09
CA THR A 131 5.63 -0.41 4.16
C THR A 131 4.48 -1.11 4.88
N PHE A 132 4.25 -2.39 4.59
CA PHE A 132 3.30 -3.23 5.31
C PHE A 132 3.60 -3.26 6.81
N VAL A 133 4.83 -3.62 7.19
CA VAL A 133 5.24 -3.65 8.61
C VAL A 133 5.05 -2.28 9.28
N ALA A 134 5.49 -1.21 8.63
CA ALA A 134 5.38 0.14 9.20
C ALA A 134 3.92 0.56 9.40
N CYS A 135 3.07 0.28 8.41
CA CYS A 135 1.64 0.58 8.48
C CYS A 135 1.00 -0.15 9.64
N MET A 136 1.29 -1.43 9.80
CA MET A 136 0.73 -2.22 10.89
C MET A 136 1.15 -1.74 12.28
N ILE A 137 2.44 -1.44 12.48
CA ILE A 137 2.92 -0.89 13.76
C ILE A 137 2.30 0.50 14.01
N ALA A 138 2.11 1.30 12.96
CA ALA A 138 1.49 2.61 13.12
C ALA A 138 0.00 2.52 13.49
N LEU A 139 -0.71 1.54 12.94
CA LEU A 139 -2.13 1.30 13.19
C LEU A 139 -2.46 0.72 14.56
N SER A 140 -1.49 0.11 15.25
CA SER A 140 -1.72 -0.43 16.61
C SER A 140 -2.26 0.62 17.58
N ASN A 141 -2.05 1.92 17.30
CA ASN A 141 -2.50 3.04 18.11
C ASN A 141 -3.68 3.81 17.48
N GLN A 142 -4.28 3.31 16.39
CA GLN A 142 -5.26 4.01 15.56
C GLN A 142 -6.50 3.13 15.29
N PRO A 143 -7.32 2.81 16.32
CA PRO A 143 -8.40 1.82 16.21
C PRO A 143 -9.53 2.22 15.24
N HIS A 144 -9.60 3.48 14.83
CA HIS A 144 -10.59 3.99 13.88
C HIS A 144 -10.16 3.90 12.41
N CYS A 145 -8.89 3.61 12.13
CA CYS A 145 -8.37 3.51 10.77
C CYS A 145 -8.38 2.03 10.34
N GLU A 146 -9.25 1.66 9.41
CA GLU A 146 -9.33 0.28 8.94
C GLU A 146 -8.18 -0.05 7.97
N PRO A 147 -7.30 -1.03 8.30
CA PRO A 147 -6.34 -1.54 7.34
C PRO A 147 -6.99 -2.45 6.30
N LEU A 148 -6.66 -2.19 5.04
CA LEU A 148 -6.97 -3.04 3.91
C LEU A 148 -5.73 -3.23 3.05
N PHE A 149 -5.50 -4.47 2.59
CA PHE A 149 -4.30 -4.81 1.85
C PHE A 149 -4.59 -5.19 0.41
N TYR A 150 -3.84 -4.58 -0.50
CA TYR A 150 -3.90 -4.87 -1.93
C TYR A 150 -2.65 -5.60 -2.39
N LYS A 151 -2.80 -6.51 -3.37
CA LYS A 151 -1.68 -7.23 -3.97
C LYS A 151 -1.15 -6.48 -5.19
N THR A 152 0.17 -6.36 -5.31
CA THR A 152 0.79 -5.84 -6.54
C THR A 152 1.22 -6.99 -7.46
N TYR A 153 2.42 -7.52 -7.24
CA TYR A 153 2.99 -8.68 -7.90
C TYR A 153 3.96 -9.40 -6.96
N THR A 154 3.79 -10.70 -6.79
CA THR A 154 4.75 -11.54 -6.06
C THR A 154 5.71 -12.23 -7.04
N ALA A 155 6.95 -12.49 -6.64
CA ALA A 155 7.90 -13.25 -7.43
C ALA A 155 8.32 -14.53 -6.71
N THR A 156 7.35 -15.30 -6.22
CA THR A 156 7.64 -16.66 -5.78
C THR A 156 7.63 -17.58 -7.02
N GLY A 157 8.03 -18.84 -6.92
CA GLY A 157 7.74 -19.85 -7.97
C GLY A 157 8.78 -20.08 -9.09
N ARG A 158 8.60 -21.22 -9.77
CA ARG A 158 9.55 -21.85 -10.72
C ARG A 158 9.68 -21.08 -12.04
N TRP A 159 8.67 -20.29 -12.39
CA TRP A 159 8.73 -19.30 -13.46
C TRP A 159 9.18 -17.99 -12.83
N LYS A 160 10.48 -17.68 -12.95
CA LYS A 160 11.16 -16.50 -12.35
C LYS A 160 10.50 -15.14 -12.62
N PHE A 161 9.50 -15.10 -13.49
CA PHE A 161 8.80 -13.88 -13.86
C PHE A 161 7.40 -13.76 -13.22
N PHE A 162 6.73 -14.84 -12.80
CA PHE A 162 5.26 -14.77 -12.62
C PHE A 162 4.55 -15.72 -11.63
N GLU A 163 5.04 -16.07 -10.44
CA GLU A 163 4.07 -16.47 -9.38
C GLU A 163 3.53 -15.20 -8.73
N VAL A 164 2.74 -14.49 -9.51
CA VAL A 164 2.35 -13.11 -9.22
C VAL A 164 1.36 -13.02 -8.06
N PHE A 165 0.72 -14.12 -7.65
CA PHE A 165 -0.43 -14.09 -6.73
C PHE A 165 -0.59 -15.35 -5.89
N SER A 166 0.39 -15.69 -5.04
CA SER A 166 0.19 -16.81 -4.12
C SER A 166 -0.96 -16.53 -3.14
N LYS A 167 -1.72 -17.59 -2.79
CA LYS A 167 -2.71 -17.54 -1.72
C LYS A 167 -1.94 -17.42 -0.41
N HIS A 168 -1.88 -16.23 0.16
CA HIS A 168 -1.45 -16.08 1.55
C HIS A 168 -2.53 -16.68 2.42
N ASN A 169 -2.26 -17.88 2.95
CA ASN A 169 -3.15 -18.59 3.86
C ASN A 169 -3.27 -17.90 5.24
N HIS A 170 -2.57 -16.78 5.44
CA HIS A 170 -2.44 -16.11 6.74
C HIS A 170 -3.39 -14.92 6.93
N TYR A 171 -4.16 -14.50 5.93
CA TYR A 171 -5.11 -13.39 6.11
C TYR A 171 -6.52 -13.94 6.41
N SER A 172 -7.06 -13.55 7.56
CA SER A 172 -8.42 -13.89 8.00
C SER A 172 -9.41 -12.87 7.44
N ALA A 173 -10.60 -13.32 7.04
CA ALA A 173 -11.66 -12.51 6.45
C ALA A 173 -11.24 -11.69 5.21
N VAL A 174 -11.38 -12.32 4.04
CA VAL A 174 -11.44 -11.62 2.75
C VAL A 174 -12.67 -10.70 2.74
N LYS A 175 -12.48 -9.38 2.79
CA LYS A 175 -13.54 -8.45 2.38
C LYS A 175 -13.57 -8.46 0.86
N PHE A 176 -14.46 -9.28 0.31
CA PHE A 176 -14.73 -9.28 -1.11
C PHE A 176 -15.39 -7.96 -1.47
N ILE A 177 -14.64 -7.06 -2.11
CA ILE A 177 -15.26 -5.91 -2.76
C ILE A 177 -15.84 -6.42 -4.07
N PRO A 178 -17.18 -6.34 -4.27
CA PRO A 178 -17.80 -6.86 -5.45
C PRO A 178 -17.21 -6.23 -6.71
N TYR A 179 -16.97 -7.12 -7.67
CA TYR A 179 -16.46 -6.95 -9.03
C TYR A 179 -16.77 -5.59 -9.70
N ILE A 180 -15.90 -4.60 -9.48
CA ILE A 180 -15.81 -3.41 -10.36
C ILE A 180 -14.91 -3.69 -11.58
N ALA A 181 -14.14 -4.77 -11.51
CA ALA A 181 -12.93 -4.95 -12.29
C ALA A 181 -13.13 -5.67 -13.61
N LEU A 182 -13.98 -5.14 -14.49
CA LEU A 182 -13.83 -5.36 -15.94
C LEU A 182 -14.46 -4.25 -16.79
N SER A 183 -14.92 -3.15 -16.19
CA SER A 183 -15.51 -2.08 -17.00
C SER A 183 -14.48 -1.53 -18.01
N ARG A 184 -14.92 -1.24 -19.24
CA ARG A 184 -14.04 -0.63 -20.26
C ARG A 184 -13.32 0.64 -19.76
N PRO A 185 -13.98 1.55 -18.99
CA PRO A 185 -13.32 2.71 -18.41
C PRO A 185 -12.15 2.34 -17.50
N PHE A 186 -12.26 1.26 -16.71
CA PHE A 186 -11.22 0.82 -15.81
C PHE A 186 -9.94 0.41 -16.56
N TRP A 187 -10.06 -0.46 -17.56
CA TRP A 187 -8.92 -0.89 -18.38
C TRP A 187 -8.31 0.26 -19.17
N ARG A 188 -9.16 1.15 -19.70
CA ARG A 188 -8.68 2.36 -20.39
C ARG A 188 -7.82 3.22 -19.47
N THR A 189 -8.26 3.50 -18.26
CA THR A 189 -7.47 4.28 -17.29
C THR A 189 -6.14 3.61 -16.99
N ARG A 190 -6.12 2.29 -16.73
CA ARG A 190 -4.86 1.56 -16.49
C ARG A 190 -3.89 1.61 -17.65
N ILE A 191 -4.36 1.39 -18.87
CA ILE A 191 -3.51 1.45 -20.07
C ILE A 191 -2.96 2.86 -20.28
N ILE A 192 -3.78 3.89 -20.05
CA ILE A 192 -3.31 5.29 -20.11
C ILE A 192 -2.21 5.51 -19.07
N LEU A 193 -2.42 5.11 -17.81
CA LEU A 193 -1.42 5.32 -16.77
C LEU A 193 -0.13 4.54 -17.06
N ALA A 194 -0.23 3.25 -17.35
CA ALA A 194 0.92 2.37 -17.59
C ALA A 194 1.77 2.80 -18.80
N PHE A 195 1.14 3.22 -19.91
CA PHE A 195 1.86 3.48 -21.16
C PHE A 195 2.02 4.95 -21.52
N HIS A 196 1.18 5.85 -20.99
CA HIS A 196 1.24 7.27 -21.31
C HIS A 196 1.77 8.12 -20.16
N VAL A 197 1.49 7.74 -18.92
CA VAL A 197 1.96 8.47 -17.73
C VAL A 197 3.31 7.92 -17.27
N TYR A 198 3.39 6.63 -16.97
CA TYR A 198 4.61 5.98 -16.48
C TYR A 198 5.49 5.47 -17.61
N ARG A 199 5.91 6.40 -18.48
CA ARG A 199 6.79 6.08 -19.62
C ARG A 199 8.11 5.49 -19.16
N SER A 200 8.59 5.88 -17.97
CA SER A 200 9.80 5.33 -17.38
C SER A 200 9.71 3.83 -17.04
N GLN A 201 8.49 3.29 -16.93
CA GLN A 201 8.22 1.89 -16.54
C GLN A 201 7.60 1.06 -17.65
N TRP A 202 7.52 1.57 -18.88
CA TRP A 202 6.82 0.90 -19.99
C TRP A 202 7.30 -0.54 -20.24
N THR A 203 8.61 -0.83 -20.12
CA THR A 203 9.16 -2.18 -20.29
C THR A 203 8.65 -3.13 -19.20
N SER A 204 8.64 -2.67 -17.95
CA SER A 204 8.04 -3.38 -16.81
C SER A 204 6.56 -3.66 -17.09
N TRP A 205 5.81 -2.66 -17.55
CA TRP A 205 4.39 -2.80 -17.87
C TRP A 205 4.12 -3.75 -19.04
N ILE A 206 4.96 -3.76 -20.10
CA ILE A 206 4.85 -4.74 -21.19
C ILE A 206 5.01 -6.17 -20.64
N ALA A 207 5.98 -6.38 -19.75
CA ALA A 207 6.22 -7.70 -19.15
C ALA A 207 5.08 -8.10 -18.20
N LEU A 208 4.56 -7.18 -17.40
CA LEU A 208 3.53 -7.46 -16.38
C LEU A 208 2.11 -7.56 -16.95
N LEU A 209 1.81 -6.90 -18.06
CA LEU A 209 0.45 -6.78 -18.59
C LEU A 209 -0.23 -8.13 -18.87
N PRO A 210 0.41 -9.13 -19.52
CA PRO A 210 -0.23 -10.42 -19.78
C PRO A 210 -0.64 -11.15 -18.48
N ALA A 211 0.27 -11.20 -17.50
CA ALA A 211 -0.01 -11.83 -16.20
C ALA A 211 -1.10 -11.07 -15.44
N MET A 212 -1.08 -9.74 -15.50
CA MET A 212 -2.13 -8.91 -14.93
C MET A 212 -3.50 -9.20 -15.56
N ILE A 213 -3.60 -9.24 -16.89
CA ILE A 213 -4.87 -9.56 -17.58
C ILE A 213 -5.38 -10.94 -17.15
N PHE A 214 -4.52 -11.95 -17.18
CA PHE A 214 -4.88 -13.31 -16.76
C PHE A 214 -5.43 -13.35 -15.32
N SER A 215 -4.79 -12.63 -14.41
CA SER A 215 -5.21 -12.58 -12.99
C SER A 215 -6.55 -11.86 -12.74
N TYR A 216 -6.94 -10.93 -13.62
CA TYR A 216 -8.30 -10.34 -13.56
C TYR A 216 -9.34 -11.28 -14.13
N ILE A 217 -9.02 -11.97 -15.23
CA ILE A 217 -9.92 -12.96 -15.83
C ILE A 217 -10.17 -14.13 -14.85
N SER A 218 -9.15 -14.53 -14.09
CA SER A 218 -9.27 -15.58 -13.08
C SER A 218 -9.91 -15.12 -11.75
N GLY A 219 -10.21 -13.82 -11.59
CA GLY A 219 -10.80 -13.26 -10.38
C GLY A 219 -9.87 -13.21 -9.16
N SER A 220 -8.55 -13.41 -9.34
CA SER A 220 -7.60 -13.47 -8.21
C SER A 220 -7.17 -12.09 -7.67
N LYS A 221 -7.50 -11.00 -8.37
CA LYS A 221 -7.03 -9.63 -8.07
C LYS A 221 -8.03 -8.71 -7.36
N ASP A 222 -9.28 -9.12 -7.23
CA ASP A 222 -10.34 -8.23 -6.69
C ASP A 222 -10.55 -8.41 -5.19
N VAL A 223 -9.55 -8.97 -4.52
CA VAL A 223 -9.62 -9.31 -3.11
C VAL A 223 -8.78 -8.32 -2.34
N LEU A 224 -9.45 -7.52 -1.50
CA LEU A 224 -8.80 -6.88 -0.38
C LEU A 224 -8.77 -7.84 0.80
N TYR A 225 -7.64 -7.83 1.48
CA TYR A 225 -7.47 -8.55 2.73
C TYR A 225 -7.68 -7.53 3.84
N SER A 226 -8.54 -7.86 4.81
CA SER A 226 -8.48 -7.24 6.12
C SER A 226 -7.67 -8.17 7.02
N LEU A 227 -7.10 -7.68 8.11
CA LEU A 227 -6.44 -8.54 9.07
C LEU A 227 -7.41 -9.15 10.09
N GLY A 228 -8.68 -8.73 10.15
CA GLY A 228 -9.60 -9.23 11.18
C GLY A 228 -8.98 -9.18 12.58
N SER A 229 -9.32 -10.15 13.43
CA SER A 229 -8.71 -10.34 14.76
C SER A 229 -7.39 -11.13 14.72
N LEU A 230 -6.63 -11.09 13.60
CA LEU A 230 -5.33 -11.77 13.57
C LEU A 230 -4.39 -11.14 14.57
N ASP A 231 -3.78 -12.00 15.37
CA ASP A 231 -2.60 -11.64 16.15
C ASP A 231 -1.49 -11.19 15.18
N TYR A 232 -1.29 -9.88 15.19
CA TYR A 232 -0.28 -9.16 14.41
C TYR A 232 1.10 -9.82 14.56
N CYS A 233 1.45 -10.22 15.78
CA CYS A 233 2.76 -10.78 16.10
C CYS A 233 2.94 -12.15 15.45
N THR A 234 1.89 -12.98 15.53
CA THR A 234 1.88 -14.32 14.93
C THR A 234 1.90 -14.25 13.40
N THR A 235 1.18 -13.29 12.80
CA THR A 235 1.13 -13.12 11.33
C THR A 235 2.49 -12.71 10.77
N LEU A 236 3.15 -11.72 11.39
CA LEU A 236 4.48 -11.35 10.97
C LEU A 236 5.45 -12.50 11.20
N ALA A 237 5.51 -13.06 12.40
CA ALA A 237 6.47 -14.13 12.70
C ALA A 237 6.36 -15.31 11.71
N GLY A 238 5.14 -15.77 11.41
CA GLY A 238 4.92 -16.89 10.49
C GLY A 238 5.18 -16.56 9.01
N THR A 239 4.82 -15.36 8.55
CA THR A 239 4.95 -15.03 7.12
C THR A 239 6.42 -14.79 6.72
N LEU A 240 7.23 -14.35 7.69
CA LEU A 240 8.67 -14.11 7.52
C LEU A 240 9.50 -15.40 7.29
N GLU A 241 8.98 -16.57 7.67
CA GLU A 241 9.68 -17.86 7.58
C GLU A 241 9.58 -18.57 6.22
N THR A 242 8.90 -17.98 5.24
CA THR A 242 8.68 -18.62 3.92
C THR A 242 10.00 -18.79 3.12
N LYS A 243 10.23 -20.01 2.60
CA LYS A 243 11.56 -20.48 2.11
C LYS A 243 11.96 -20.09 0.68
N SER A 244 11.14 -19.38 -0.09
CA SER A 244 11.49 -19.05 -1.49
C SER A 244 12.55 -17.94 -1.55
N SER A 245 13.60 -18.16 -2.35
CA SER A 245 14.59 -17.15 -2.76
C SER A 245 13.85 -15.95 -3.33
N ALA A 246 13.80 -14.87 -2.57
CA ALA A 246 12.91 -13.77 -2.87
C ALA A 246 13.54 -12.79 -3.88
N LEU A 247 12.70 -11.95 -4.49
CA LEU A 247 13.11 -10.83 -5.35
C LEU A 247 14.21 -9.96 -4.72
N TYR A 248 14.26 -9.90 -3.37
CA TYR A 248 15.31 -9.31 -2.55
C TYR A 248 16.73 -9.64 -3.06
N GLU A 249 16.97 -10.89 -3.46
CA GLU A 249 18.29 -11.42 -3.78
C GLU A 249 18.71 -11.13 -5.22
N LEU A 250 17.75 -10.99 -6.15
CA LEU A 250 18.05 -10.80 -7.58
C LEU A 250 18.31 -9.34 -7.96
N HIS A 251 17.66 -8.38 -7.28
CA HIS A 251 17.62 -7.01 -7.78
C HIS A 251 18.18 -5.93 -6.84
N ARG A 252 18.23 -6.13 -5.52
CA ARG A 252 18.28 -4.97 -4.60
C ARG A 252 19.31 -5.02 -3.47
N LYS A 253 20.38 -5.81 -3.59
CA LYS A 253 21.55 -5.81 -2.68
C LYS A 253 21.21 -5.96 -1.18
N CYS A 254 20.08 -6.59 -0.84
CA CYS A 254 19.72 -6.89 0.53
C CYS A 254 19.34 -8.37 0.59
N ALA A 255 20.07 -9.16 1.36
CA ALA A 255 19.68 -10.55 1.57
C ALA A 255 18.39 -10.59 2.40
N LYS A 256 17.50 -11.55 2.12
CA LYS A 256 16.26 -11.74 2.90
C LYS A 256 16.55 -11.77 4.41
N HIS A 257 17.61 -12.49 4.79
CA HIS A 257 18.05 -12.61 6.17
C HIS A 257 18.38 -11.26 6.82
N ASP A 258 19.04 -10.36 6.09
CA ASP A 258 19.44 -9.05 6.62
C ASP A 258 18.21 -8.16 6.82
N TRP A 259 17.28 -8.18 5.87
CA TRP A 259 16.00 -7.49 6.01
C TRP A 259 15.21 -8.02 7.21
N LEU A 260 15.10 -9.35 7.34
CA LEU A 260 14.43 -10.02 8.45
C LEU A 260 15.02 -9.65 9.80
N SER A 261 16.35 -9.64 9.92
CA SER A 261 17.05 -9.29 11.15
C SER A 261 16.72 -7.87 11.61
N HIS A 262 16.77 -6.89 10.70
CA HIS A 262 16.42 -5.50 10.99
C HIS A 262 14.95 -5.33 11.36
N VAL A 263 14.06 -5.96 10.60
CA VAL A 263 12.62 -5.82 10.82
C VAL A 263 12.19 -6.46 12.13
N ARG A 264 12.74 -7.64 12.46
CA ARG A 264 12.43 -8.37 13.69
C ARG A 264 12.79 -7.56 14.95
N SER A 265 13.96 -6.91 14.99
CA SER A 265 14.35 -6.12 16.16
C SER A 265 13.38 -4.97 16.41
N ILE A 266 12.93 -4.29 15.35
CA ILE A 266 11.97 -3.18 15.42
C ILE A 266 10.58 -3.67 15.86
N ILE A 267 10.15 -4.82 15.36
CA ILE A 267 8.86 -5.42 15.77
C ILE A 267 8.90 -5.78 17.25
N LEU A 268 9.96 -6.44 17.72
CA LEU A 268 10.10 -6.81 19.13
C LEU A 268 10.07 -5.56 20.04
N GLN A 269 10.82 -4.51 19.67
CA GLN A 269 10.77 -3.23 20.39
C GLN A 269 9.35 -2.64 20.42
N SER A 270 8.64 -2.70 19.30
CA SER A 270 7.26 -2.17 19.22
C SER A 270 6.26 -3.00 20.02
N ILE A 271 6.45 -4.32 20.11
CA ILE A 271 5.62 -5.22 20.93
C ILE A 271 5.85 -4.93 22.40
N ASP A 272 7.10 -4.74 22.83
CA ASP A 272 7.44 -4.40 24.22
C ASP A 272 6.77 -3.07 24.61
N GLU A 273 6.87 -2.04 23.77
CA GLU A 273 6.15 -0.77 23.96
C GLU A 273 4.63 -0.95 24.03
N ALA A 274 4.06 -1.78 23.16
CA ALA A 274 2.62 -2.02 23.10
C ALA A 274 2.12 -2.91 24.25
N SER A 275 2.91 -3.81 24.82
CA SER A 275 2.53 -4.65 25.96
C SER A 275 2.23 -3.88 27.24
N HIS A 276 2.72 -2.63 27.32
CA HIS A 276 2.37 -1.67 28.35
C HIS A 276 1.04 -0.93 28.08
N CYS A 277 0.50 -1.05 26.86
CA CYS A 277 -0.81 -0.54 26.47
C CYS A 277 -1.79 -1.72 26.35
N ASN A 278 -2.99 -1.64 26.92
CA ASN A 278 -3.99 -2.72 26.94
C ASN A 278 -4.61 -3.07 25.54
N LEU A 279 -3.86 -2.97 24.45
CA LEU A 279 -4.32 -2.96 23.06
C LEU A 279 -4.51 -4.34 22.40
N TYR A 280 -4.22 -5.45 23.09
CA TYR A 280 -4.34 -6.80 22.53
C TYR A 280 -5.76 -7.41 22.58
N LYS A 281 -6.80 -6.58 22.53
CA LYS A 281 -8.19 -7.03 22.34
C LYS A 281 -8.83 -6.23 21.20
N LEU A 282 -8.45 -6.55 19.97
CA LEU A 282 -9.17 -6.20 18.74
C LEU A 282 -9.59 -7.49 18.03
#